data_AF-A0A9R0XB07-F1
#
_entry.id   AF-A0A9R0XB07-F1
#
_cell.length_a   1.000
_cell.length_b   1.000
_cell.length_c   1.000
_cell.angle_alpha   90.00
_cell.angle_beta   90.00
_cell.angle_gamma   90.00
#
_symmetry.space_group_name_H-M   'P 1'
#
loop_
_entity.id
_entity.type
_entity.pdbx_description
1 polymer ?
#
loop_
_entity_poly.entity_id
_entity_poly.type
_entity_poly.pdbx_seq_one_letter_code
_entity_poly.pdbx_strand_id
1 'polypeptide(L)'
;MRVKFTELTLDTFRMLQSLEWEPTGSYQIAVKELTENGTMSDQSGPSGLIDIHLSTEISDGNLPSNPQRAIIYHPTVSHLIAVLATICEELSQDSILLIYISASGLADQNAYQKYASSSTSRSRPASAFLIDKPNSHASSDDHVWLGPRGNGGPNNLYPEDLIPFTRYPLFLVIDSENSHAFKAIHDAEKGEPAALLLSPRIASAMPGVESMGNGGQFTYFLTAPMQAFCQLAGITSDIDSDTYANAENILFSALEQYEEILSTSVGLNIVWGQILPDPFLRRLILRFIFCRAVFFYFHAEEHGEHLPSCLPSLPESVSPNAKAIKTPILLLAENLVVSNRFHFGNRT
;
A
#
# COMPACT_ATOMS: atom_id res chain seq x y z
N MET A 1 33.55 0.48 -9.17
CA MET A 1 32.19 1.03 -9.02
C MET A 1 31.20 -0.04 -9.45
N ARG A 2 30.36 -0.54 -8.54
CA ARG A 2 29.33 -1.53 -8.84
C ARG A 2 28.00 -0.91 -8.42
N VAL A 3 27.34 -0.25 -9.37
CA VAL A 3 25.99 0.27 -9.16
C VAL A 3 25.05 -0.92 -9.32
N LYS A 4 24.37 -1.31 -8.23
CA LYS A 4 23.35 -2.35 -8.26
C LYS A 4 22.01 -1.64 -8.21
N PHE A 5 21.42 -1.38 -9.38
CA PHE A 5 20.04 -0.93 -9.45
C PHE A 5 19.15 -2.05 -8.94
N THR A 6 18.35 -1.76 -7.93
CA THR A 6 17.31 -2.67 -7.45
C THR A 6 16.03 -2.22 -8.11
N GLU A 7 15.37 -3.15 -8.80
CA GLU A 7 14.11 -2.88 -9.48
C GLU A 7 13.04 -2.71 -8.38
N LEU A 8 12.63 -1.47 -8.16
CA LEU A 8 11.57 -1.13 -7.22
C LEU A 8 10.28 -0.94 -8.03
N THR A 9 9.17 -1.52 -7.57
CA THR A 9 7.88 -1.23 -8.20
C THR A 9 7.52 0.24 -7.97
N LEU A 10 6.76 0.83 -8.90
CA LEU A 10 6.29 2.21 -8.78
C LEU A 10 5.51 2.43 -7.48
N ASP A 11 4.72 1.44 -7.07
CA ASP A 11 3.91 1.50 -5.86
C ASP A 11 4.77 1.47 -4.60
N THR A 12 5.79 0.61 -4.53
CA THR A 12 6.72 0.61 -3.39
C THR A 12 7.49 1.92 -3.32
N PHE A 13 7.92 2.48 -4.47
CA PHE A 13 8.55 3.80 -4.51
C PHE A 13 7.64 4.90 -3.95
N ARG A 14 6.39 4.96 -4.42
CA ARG A 14 5.40 5.93 -3.96
C ARG A 14 5.14 5.80 -2.45
N MET A 15 4.99 4.57 -1.95
CA MET A 15 4.76 4.32 -0.54
C MET A 15 5.96 4.78 0.31
N LEU A 16 7.18 4.45 -0.09
CA LEU A 16 8.40 4.87 0.61
C LEU A 16 8.52 6.39 0.69
N GLN A 17 8.30 7.08 -0.44
CA GLN A 17 8.32 8.54 -0.48
C GLN A 17 7.24 9.16 0.42
N SER A 18 6.06 8.52 0.52
CA SER A 18 4.97 9.01 1.38
C SER A 18 5.25 8.89 2.88
N LEU A 19 6.23 8.07 3.26
CA LEU A 19 6.65 7.84 4.65
C LEU A 19 7.90 8.67 5.04
N GLU A 20 8.33 9.61 4.19
CA GLU A 20 9.42 10.57 4.44
C GLU A 20 8.85 11.93 4.85
N TRP A 21 9.52 12.60 5.80
CA TRP A 21 9.35 14.03 5.96
C TRP A 21 9.75 14.74 4.67
N GLU A 22 8.89 15.65 4.18
CA GLU A 22 9.27 16.52 3.08
C GLU A 22 10.47 17.36 3.52
N PRO A 23 11.55 17.43 2.73
CA PRO A 23 12.65 18.33 3.03
C PRO A 23 12.09 19.76 3.03
N THR A 24 11.98 20.38 4.21
CA THR A 24 11.65 21.80 4.33
C THR A 24 12.85 22.62 3.84
N GLY A 25 13.05 22.69 2.52
CA GLY A 25 14.16 23.41 1.91
C GLY A 25 14.23 23.24 0.40
N SER A 26 14.43 24.35 -0.31
CA SER A 26 14.71 24.37 -1.75
C SER A 26 15.88 23.45 -2.11
N TYR A 27 15.72 22.60 -3.13
CA TYR A 27 16.77 21.74 -3.67
C TYR A 27 18.07 22.53 -3.96
N GLN A 28 19.05 22.45 -3.07
CA GLN A 28 20.44 22.74 -3.41
C GLN A 28 21.15 21.40 -3.57
N ILE A 29 21.38 21.01 -4.82
CA ILE A 29 22.26 19.88 -5.14
C ILE A 29 23.68 20.32 -4.79
N ALA A 30 24.12 20.01 -3.58
CA ALA A 30 25.52 20.11 -3.21
C ALA A 30 26.26 18.90 -3.77
N VAL A 31 26.78 19.03 -4.99
CA VAL A 31 27.83 18.13 -5.49
C VAL A 31 29.08 18.39 -4.63
N LYS A 32 29.36 17.49 -3.69
CA LYS A 32 30.63 17.51 -2.95
C LYS A 32 31.44 16.27 -3.31
N GLU A 33 32.58 16.55 -3.93
CA GLU A 33 33.56 15.62 -4.47
C GLU A 33 33.99 14.57 -3.44
N LEU A 34 33.95 13.31 -3.86
CA LEU A 34 34.55 12.19 -3.14
C LEU A 34 36.07 12.29 -3.27
N THR A 35 36.77 12.55 -2.16
CA THR A 35 38.20 12.26 -2.02
C THR A 35 38.37 11.00 -1.19
N GLU A 36 39.31 10.19 -1.63
CA GLU A 36 39.50 8.77 -1.32
C GLU A 36 39.92 8.47 0.13
N ASN A 37 39.50 7.30 0.62
CA ASN A 37 40.32 6.22 1.20
C ASN A 37 39.66 5.53 2.40
N GLY A 38 39.57 4.19 2.35
CA GLY A 38 39.18 3.36 3.50
C GLY A 38 38.85 1.92 3.12
N THR A 39 39.58 0.98 3.68
CA THR A 39 39.73 -0.43 3.28
C THR A 39 38.70 -1.43 3.84
N MET A 40 38.37 -2.43 2.99
CA MET A 40 38.16 -3.87 3.26
C MET A 40 37.15 -4.34 4.35
N SER A 41 36.13 -5.10 3.95
CA SER A 41 35.85 -6.44 4.50
C SER A 41 34.83 -7.17 3.62
N ASP A 42 35.13 -8.43 3.31
CA ASP A 42 34.45 -9.29 2.35
C ASP A 42 33.55 -10.27 3.13
N GLN A 43 32.23 -10.13 3.06
CA GLN A 43 31.28 -11.17 3.47
C GLN A 43 30.19 -11.31 2.40
N SER A 44 30.23 -12.46 1.73
CA SER A 44 29.34 -12.84 0.64
C SER A 44 28.22 -13.76 1.15
N GLY A 45 26.99 -13.27 1.07
CA GLY A 45 25.76 -14.06 1.14
C GLY A 45 24.70 -13.41 0.23
N PRO A 46 23.77 -14.16 -0.39
CA PRO A 46 22.77 -13.58 -1.29
C PRO A 46 21.61 -12.99 -0.46
N SER A 47 21.90 -12.00 0.38
CA SER A 47 20.87 -11.27 1.12
C SER A 47 20.10 -10.38 0.15
N GLY A 48 18.80 -10.69 -0.02
CA GLY A 48 17.85 -9.84 -0.74
C GLY A 48 17.32 -8.68 0.10
N LEU A 49 17.85 -8.52 1.31
CA LEU A 49 17.63 -7.35 2.14
C LEU A 49 18.44 -6.20 1.57
N ILE A 50 17.74 -5.14 1.17
CA ILE A 50 18.37 -3.86 0.92
C ILE A 50 18.05 -3.04 2.16
N ASP A 51 18.97 -3.08 3.13
CA ASP A 51 18.98 -2.11 4.21
C ASP A 51 19.43 -0.78 3.62
N ILE A 52 18.46 0.05 3.22
CA ILE A 52 18.76 1.40 2.77
C ILE A 52 18.85 2.27 4.02
N HIS A 53 20.00 2.25 4.68
CA HIS A 53 20.35 3.31 5.63
C HIS A 53 20.64 4.59 4.82
N LEU A 54 19.58 5.26 4.36
CA LEU A 54 19.65 6.53 3.62
C LEU A 54 19.93 7.69 4.59
N SER A 55 20.96 7.55 5.43
CA SER A 55 21.38 8.63 6.33
C SER A 55 22.31 9.59 5.59
N THR A 56 21.72 10.43 4.77
CA THR A 56 22.23 11.81 4.58
C THR A 56 21.10 12.73 5.01
N GLU A 57 20.96 12.84 6.33
CA GLU A 57 20.03 13.73 7.01
C GLU A 57 20.30 15.19 6.59
N ILE A 58 19.46 15.73 5.73
CA ILE A 58 19.10 17.15 5.81
C ILE A 58 17.85 17.17 6.68
N SER A 59 18.01 16.83 7.96
CA SER A 59 16.89 16.85 8.91
C SER A 59 16.77 18.25 9.49
N ASP A 60 15.57 18.84 9.41
CA ASP A 60 15.20 19.96 10.27
C ASP A 60 15.18 19.43 11.71
N GLY A 61 16.03 19.97 12.59
CA GLY A 61 16.19 19.48 13.96
C GLY A 61 14.93 19.56 14.83
N ASN A 62 13.84 20.12 14.32
CA ASN A 62 12.54 20.18 14.96
C ASN A 62 11.60 19.00 14.60
N LEU A 63 11.93 18.19 13.60
CA LEU A 63 11.13 17.04 13.18
C LEU A 63 11.64 15.75 13.84
N PRO A 64 10.73 14.83 14.24
CA PRO A 64 11.14 13.51 14.73
C PRO A 64 11.81 12.71 13.59
N SER A 65 12.61 11.71 13.96
CA SER A 65 13.28 10.85 13.00
C SER A 65 12.31 10.17 12.03
N ASN A 66 12.74 9.94 10.78
CA ASN A 66 11.99 9.11 9.84
C ASN A 66 11.85 7.67 10.39
N PRO A 67 10.77 6.95 10.03
CA PRO A 67 10.59 5.56 10.43
C PRO A 67 11.69 4.67 9.86
N GLN A 68 12.07 3.62 10.58
CA GLN A 68 12.96 2.56 10.08
C GLN A 68 12.25 1.77 8.98
N ARG A 69 12.97 1.41 7.91
CA ARG A 69 12.39 0.78 6.72
C ARG A 69 13.20 -0.41 6.28
N ALA A 70 12.50 -1.48 5.92
CA ALA A 70 13.06 -2.61 5.19
C ALA A 70 12.28 -2.80 3.90
N ILE A 71 12.98 -2.90 2.77
CA ILE A 71 12.36 -3.15 1.46
C ILE A 71 12.75 -4.56 1.04
N ILE A 72 11.75 -5.37 0.75
CA ILE A 72 11.94 -6.74 0.30
C ILE A 72 11.20 -6.93 -1.02
N TYR A 73 11.95 -7.24 -2.07
CA TYR A 73 11.40 -7.45 -3.41
C TYR A 73 11.29 -8.95 -3.73
N HIS A 74 10.09 -9.39 -4.11
CA HIS A 74 9.75 -10.78 -4.38
C HIS A 74 10.25 -11.79 -3.32
N PRO A 75 10.00 -11.60 -2.01
CA PRO A 75 10.45 -12.53 -0.99
C PRO A 75 9.81 -13.91 -1.14
N THR A 76 10.51 -14.96 -0.69
CA THR A 76 9.82 -16.18 -0.26
C THR A 76 9.10 -15.91 1.06
N VAL A 77 8.02 -16.63 1.37
CA VAL A 77 7.28 -16.45 2.63
C VAL A 77 8.20 -16.62 3.84
N SER A 78 9.06 -17.64 3.85
CA SER A 78 10.03 -17.84 4.93
C SER A 78 11.02 -16.67 5.08
N HIS A 79 11.42 -16.04 3.97
CA HIS A 79 12.28 -14.86 4.03
C HIS A 79 11.54 -13.67 4.62
N LEU A 80 10.30 -13.42 4.20
CA LEU A 80 9.45 -12.37 4.79
C LEU A 80 9.29 -12.57 6.29
N ILE A 81 8.92 -13.78 6.73
CA ILE A 81 8.76 -14.13 8.14
C ILE A 81 10.04 -13.88 8.93
N ALA A 82 11.20 -14.29 8.40
CA ALA A 82 12.49 -14.08 9.07
C ALA A 82 12.80 -12.58 9.25
N VAL A 83 12.52 -11.76 8.22
CA VAL A 83 12.76 -10.32 8.29
C VAL A 83 11.81 -9.63 9.27
N LEU A 84 10.52 -9.98 9.23
CA LEU A 84 9.54 -9.47 10.20
C LEU A 84 9.93 -9.83 11.64
N ALA A 85 10.40 -11.07 11.87
CA ALA A 85 10.87 -11.49 13.18
C ALA A 85 12.07 -10.67 13.66
N THR A 86 13.06 -10.43 12.80
CA THR A 86 14.21 -9.57 13.13
C THR A 86 13.79 -8.14 13.45
N ILE A 87 12.89 -7.55 12.67
CA ILE A 87 12.38 -6.20 12.94
C ILE A 87 11.69 -6.18 14.31
N CYS A 88 10.82 -7.15 14.61
CA CYS A 88 10.11 -7.23 15.89
C CYS A 88 11.04 -7.36 17.11
N GLU A 89 12.23 -7.96 16.97
CA GLU A 89 13.23 -8.01 18.05
C GLU A 89 13.84 -6.63 18.34
N GLU A 90 13.88 -5.74 17.35
CA GLU A 90 14.44 -4.39 17.44
C GLU A 90 13.38 -3.31 17.76
N LEU A 91 12.08 -3.60 17.59
CA LEU A 91 11.00 -2.66 17.85
C LEU A 91 10.92 -2.24 19.33
N SER A 92 10.74 -0.94 19.56
CA SER A 92 10.41 -0.42 20.89
C SER A 92 8.95 -0.73 21.26
N GLN A 93 8.61 -0.68 22.54
CA GLN A 93 7.26 -0.98 23.04
C GLN A 93 6.18 -0.03 22.50
N ASP A 94 6.57 1.19 22.12
CA ASP A 94 5.66 2.22 21.61
C ASP A 94 5.64 2.28 20.07
N SER A 95 6.35 1.37 19.39
CA SER A 95 6.44 1.34 17.93
C SER A 95 5.25 0.62 17.30
N ILE A 96 4.75 1.16 16.19
CA ILE A 96 3.76 0.51 15.33
C ILE A 96 4.47 -0.13 14.14
N LEU A 97 4.24 -1.42 13.91
CA LEU A 97 4.74 -2.12 12.73
C LEU A 97 3.83 -1.84 11.54
N LEU A 98 4.33 -1.10 10.54
CA LEU A 98 3.65 -0.93 9.26
C LEU A 98 4.13 -2.01 8.27
N ILE A 99 3.20 -2.83 7.77
CA ILE A 99 3.45 -3.77 6.69
C ILE A 99 2.65 -3.32 5.47
N TYR A 100 3.36 -3.04 4.38
CA TYR A 100 2.76 -2.74 3.08
C TYR A 100 3.08 -3.85 2.09
N ILE A 101 2.03 -4.41 1.47
CA ILE A 101 2.15 -5.46 0.45
C ILE A 101 1.40 -5.00 -0.79
N SER A 102 2.11 -4.89 -1.91
CA SER A 102 1.53 -4.79 -3.26
C SER A 102 1.94 -6.02 -4.05
N ALA A 103 0.94 -6.82 -4.42
CA ALA A 103 1.13 -8.07 -5.11
C ALA A 103 -0.19 -8.57 -5.72
N SER A 104 -0.11 -9.33 -6.81
CA SER A 104 -1.31 -9.89 -7.43
C SER A 104 -1.87 -11.06 -6.62
N GLY A 105 -3.20 -11.16 -6.57
CA GLY A 105 -3.90 -12.32 -6.01
C GLY A 105 -3.81 -13.58 -6.88
N LEU A 106 -3.35 -13.46 -8.14
CA LEU A 106 -3.27 -14.58 -9.08
C LEU A 106 -1.84 -15.08 -9.20
N ALA A 107 -1.60 -16.33 -8.79
CA ALA A 107 -0.45 -17.07 -9.25
C ALA A 107 -0.64 -17.35 -10.75
N ASP A 108 0.10 -16.67 -11.63
CA ASP A 108 0.05 -16.97 -13.06
C ASP A 108 0.52 -18.42 -13.28
N GLN A 109 -0.43 -19.33 -13.48
CA GLN A 109 -0.14 -20.74 -13.74
C GLN A 109 0.73 -20.91 -14.99
N ASN A 110 0.76 -19.92 -15.90
CA ASN A 110 1.62 -19.91 -17.07
C ASN A 110 3.08 -19.52 -16.75
N ALA A 111 3.32 -18.76 -15.67
CA ALA A 111 4.68 -18.43 -15.23
C ALA A 111 5.42 -19.71 -14.78
N TYR A 112 4.74 -20.59 -14.04
CA TYR A 112 5.28 -21.89 -13.66
C TYR A 112 5.66 -22.76 -14.88
N GLN A 113 4.90 -22.69 -15.97
CA GLN A 113 5.24 -23.40 -17.22
C GLN A 113 6.39 -22.75 -18.00
N LYS A 114 6.53 -21.43 -17.98
CA LYS A 114 7.62 -20.71 -18.67
C LYS A 114 8.99 -20.97 -18.04
N TYR A 115 9.06 -21.10 -16.71
CA TYR A 115 10.34 -21.44 -16.05
C TYR A 115 10.66 -22.94 -16.16
N ALA A 116 9.66 -23.82 -16.15
CA ALA A 116 9.86 -25.27 -16.31
C ALA A 116 10.23 -25.70 -17.75
N SER A 117 9.94 -24.88 -18.76
CA SER A 117 10.22 -25.20 -20.17
C SER A 117 11.63 -24.81 -20.64
N SER A 118 12.43 -24.15 -19.81
CA SER A 118 13.82 -23.77 -20.14
C SER A 118 14.88 -24.80 -19.70
N SER A 119 14.53 -25.81 -18.90
CA SER A 119 15.47 -26.85 -18.48
C SER A 119 15.35 -28.09 -19.36
N THR A 120 16.20 -28.15 -20.38
CA THR A 120 16.50 -29.40 -21.11
C THR A 120 17.07 -30.45 -20.17
N SER A 121 16.30 -31.52 -19.95
CA SER A 121 16.72 -32.89 -19.62
C SER A 121 17.77 -33.08 -18.51
N ARG A 122 17.33 -33.52 -17.32
CA ARG A 122 17.62 -34.83 -16.69
C ARG A 122 17.41 -34.77 -15.17
N SER A 123 16.89 -35.88 -14.64
CA SER A 123 16.62 -36.23 -13.24
C SER A 123 15.37 -35.59 -12.59
N ARG A 124 14.32 -36.41 -12.52
CA ARG A 124 13.23 -36.27 -11.54
C ARG A 124 13.77 -36.63 -10.15
N PRO A 125 13.56 -35.82 -9.10
CA PRO A 125 13.36 -36.34 -7.77
C PRO A 125 11.87 -36.61 -7.57
N ALA A 126 11.54 -37.83 -7.17
CA ALA A 126 10.21 -38.18 -6.70
C ALA A 126 10.04 -37.66 -5.26
N SER A 127 9.18 -36.66 -5.06
CA SER A 127 8.53 -36.41 -3.79
C SER A 127 7.23 -35.63 -4.01
N ALA A 128 6.17 -36.24 -3.50
CA ALA A 128 4.76 -35.87 -3.55
C ALA A 128 4.47 -34.36 -3.45
N PHE A 129 3.69 -33.84 -4.40
CA PHE A 129 2.26 -33.57 -4.25
C PHE A 129 1.63 -33.69 -5.63
N LEU A 130 0.95 -34.81 -5.90
CA LEU A 130 0.01 -34.86 -7.01
C LEU A 130 -1.12 -33.91 -6.62
N ILE A 131 -1.13 -32.72 -7.22
CA ILE A 131 -2.34 -31.90 -7.26
C ILE A 131 -3.29 -32.69 -8.14
N ASP A 132 -4.15 -33.49 -7.49
CA ASP A 132 -5.43 -33.90 -8.08
C ASP A 132 -6.01 -32.65 -8.73
N LYS A 133 -6.38 -32.75 -10.01
CA LYS A 133 -7.14 -31.69 -10.69
C LYS A 133 -8.24 -31.22 -9.74
N PRO A 134 -8.18 -29.98 -9.21
CA PRO A 134 -9.32 -29.48 -8.49
C PRO A 134 -10.37 -29.20 -9.54
N ASN A 135 -11.61 -29.60 -9.26
CA ASN A 135 -12.77 -29.00 -9.90
C ASN A 135 -12.55 -27.47 -9.94
N SER A 136 -12.70 -26.88 -11.12
CA SER A 136 -12.36 -25.49 -11.46
C SER A 136 -13.25 -24.43 -10.80
N HIS A 137 -13.66 -24.62 -9.54
CA HIS A 137 -14.59 -23.74 -8.83
C HIS A 137 -14.33 -23.59 -7.32
N ALA A 138 -13.18 -24.00 -6.78
CA ALA A 138 -12.85 -23.82 -5.36
C ALA A 138 -11.66 -22.84 -5.15
N SER A 139 -12.00 -21.58 -4.86
CA SER A 139 -11.30 -20.64 -3.97
C SER A 139 -9.76 -20.53 -4.08
N SER A 140 -9.27 -19.71 -5.02
CA SER A 140 -7.88 -19.21 -5.03
C SER A 140 -7.76 -17.83 -4.36
N ASP A 141 -8.77 -17.43 -3.58
CA ASP A 141 -8.98 -16.05 -3.11
C ASP A 141 -8.43 -15.81 -1.69
N ASP A 142 -7.76 -16.78 -1.07
CA ASP A 142 -7.40 -16.78 0.35
C ASP A 142 -5.95 -16.34 0.65
N HIS A 143 -5.16 -16.03 -0.37
CA HIS A 143 -3.75 -15.68 -0.23
C HIS A 143 -3.30 -14.61 -1.22
N VAL A 144 -2.13 -14.04 -0.96
CA VAL A 144 -1.41 -13.15 -1.88
C VAL A 144 -0.15 -13.83 -2.37
N TRP A 145 0.11 -13.79 -3.68
CA TRP A 145 1.30 -14.42 -4.25
C TRP A 145 2.47 -13.42 -4.30
N LEU A 146 3.54 -13.71 -3.54
CA LEU A 146 4.74 -12.84 -3.42
C LEU A 146 5.69 -12.94 -4.63
N GLY A 147 5.30 -13.67 -5.67
CA GLY A 147 6.05 -13.85 -6.91
C GLY A 147 7.03 -15.01 -6.90
N PRO A 148 7.74 -15.24 -8.03
CA PRO A 148 8.60 -16.39 -8.20
C PRO A 148 10.03 -16.06 -7.73
N ARG A 149 10.46 -16.63 -6.60
CA ARG A 149 11.86 -16.56 -6.14
C ARG A 149 12.39 -17.93 -5.75
N GLY A 150 13.60 -18.26 -6.19
CA GLY A 150 14.27 -19.54 -5.90
C GLY A 150 13.72 -20.72 -6.71
N ASN A 151 13.75 -21.92 -6.13
CA ASN A 151 13.39 -23.19 -6.80
C ASN A 151 11.88 -23.40 -7.05
N GLY A 152 11.04 -22.35 -7.05
CA GLY A 152 9.61 -22.47 -7.32
C GLY A 152 8.78 -23.05 -6.18
N GLY A 153 9.14 -22.75 -4.92
CA GLY A 153 8.33 -23.09 -3.75
C GLY A 153 6.99 -22.34 -3.70
N PRO A 154 6.06 -22.75 -2.80
CA PRO A 154 4.80 -22.04 -2.60
C PRO A 154 5.09 -20.67 -1.98
N ASN A 155 5.00 -19.60 -2.77
CA ASN A 155 5.19 -18.21 -2.34
C ASN A 155 3.85 -17.52 -2.07
N ASN A 156 2.90 -18.29 -1.52
CA ASN A 156 1.57 -17.81 -1.15
C ASN A 156 1.63 -17.36 0.30
N LEU A 157 1.41 -16.06 0.52
CA LEU A 157 1.27 -15.49 1.85
C LEU A 157 -0.18 -15.60 2.30
N TYR A 158 -0.42 -16.33 3.37
CA TYR A 158 -1.73 -16.46 3.99
C TYR A 158 -1.88 -15.47 5.15
N PRO A 159 -3.10 -15.05 5.49
CA PRO A 159 -3.36 -14.21 6.67
C PRO A 159 -2.76 -14.78 7.96
N GLU A 160 -2.79 -16.11 8.12
CA GLU A 160 -2.28 -16.84 9.29
C GLU A 160 -0.77 -16.68 9.48
N ASP A 161 -0.01 -16.46 8.40
CA ASP A 161 1.43 -16.23 8.46
C ASP A 161 1.77 -14.90 9.15
N LEU A 162 0.83 -13.95 9.17
CA LEU A 162 1.01 -12.64 9.80
C LEU A 162 0.51 -12.57 11.25
N ILE A 163 -0.30 -13.54 11.69
CA ILE A 163 -0.85 -13.58 13.06
C ILE A 163 0.24 -13.49 14.14
N PRO A 164 1.40 -14.18 14.05
CA PRO A 164 2.44 -14.08 15.08
C PRO A 164 2.96 -12.65 15.31
N PHE A 165 2.85 -11.78 14.32
CA PHE A 165 3.31 -10.38 14.39
C PHE A 165 2.27 -9.43 14.98
N THR A 166 1.03 -9.87 15.20
CA THR A 166 0.00 -9.15 15.97
C THR A 166 0.27 -9.13 17.48
N ARG A 167 1.47 -9.55 17.91
CA ARG A 167 1.98 -9.33 19.27
C ARG A 167 2.43 -7.88 19.49
N TYR A 168 2.57 -7.13 18.41
CA TYR A 168 2.90 -5.71 18.38
C TYR A 168 1.76 -4.96 17.70
N PRO A 169 1.56 -3.66 17.98
CA PRO A 169 0.62 -2.84 17.23
C PRO A 169 0.93 -2.92 15.73
N LEU A 170 0.00 -3.47 14.96
CA LEU A 170 0.18 -3.76 13.53
C LEU A 170 -0.72 -2.85 12.71
N PHE A 171 -0.15 -2.16 11.73
CA PHE A 171 -0.87 -1.49 10.67
C PHE A 171 -0.55 -2.15 9.33
N LEU A 172 -1.55 -2.78 8.71
CA LEU A 172 -1.40 -3.56 7.50
C LEU A 172 -2.08 -2.85 6.32
N VAL A 173 -1.35 -2.68 5.22
CA VAL A 173 -1.88 -2.17 3.95
C VAL A 173 -1.68 -3.23 2.87
N ILE A 174 -2.77 -3.81 2.36
CA ILE A 174 -2.74 -4.81 1.29
C ILE A 174 -3.35 -4.22 0.02
N ASP A 175 -2.52 -4.04 -1.02
CA ASP A 175 -2.94 -3.72 -2.38
C ASP A 175 -2.87 -4.98 -3.25
N SER A 176 -4.01 -5.67 -3.35
CA SER A 176 -4.19 -6.93 -4.08
C SER A 176 -5.68 -7.21 -4.35
N GLU A 177 -6.00 -7.94 -5.42
CA GLU A 177 -7.37 -8.43 -5.67
C GLU A 177 -7.87 -9.35 -4.53
N ASN A 178 -6.95 -10.04 -3.86
CA ASN A 178 -7.22 -10.94 -2.73
C ASN A 178 -7.04 -10.27 -1.37
N SER A 179 -6.94 -8.94 -1.30
CA SER A 179 -6.76 -8.20 -0.03
C SER A 179 -7.81 -8.56 1.03
N HIS A 180 -9.03 -8.86 0.59
CA HIS A 180 -10.15 -9.24 1.45
C HIS A 180 -9.91 -10.50 2.30
N ALA A 181 -9.03 -11.42 1.88
CA ALA A 181 -8.66 -12.60 2.67
C ALA A 181 -8.04 -12.21 4.02
N PHE A 182 -7.29 -11.11 4.05
CA PHE A 182 -6.57 -10.64 5.24
C PHE A 182 -7.49 -10.10 6.33
N LYS A 183 -8.80 -9.96 6.06
CA LYS A 183 -9.81 -9.73 7.11
C LYS A 183 -9.79 -10.85 8.16
N ALA A 184 -9.35 -12.05 7.81
CA ALA A 184 -9.20 -13.17 8.74
C ALA A 184 -8.21 -12.92 9.90
N ILE A 185 -7.36 -11.90 9.80
CA ILE A 185 -6.50 -11.47 10.93
C ILE A 185 -7.34 -10.84 12.04
N HIS A 186 -8.42 -10.15 11.69
CA HIS A 186 -9.32 -9.53 12.66
C HIS A 186 -10.01 -10.59 13.51
N ASP A 187 -10.00 -10.41 14.83
CA ASP A 187 -10.44 -11.36 15.85
C ASP A 187 -9.54 -12.61 16.01
N ALA A 188 -8.50 -12.76 15.19
CA ALA A 188 -7.53 -13.85 15.27
C ALA A 188 -6.21 -13.43 15.96
N GLU A 189 -6.06 -12.14 16.29
CA GLU A 189 -4.82 -11.57 16.84
C GLU A 189 -4.35 -12.26 18.14
N LYS A 190 -3.05 -12.10 18.45
CA LYS A 190 -2.37 -12.76 19.59
C LYS A 190 -1.61 -11.78 20.47
N GLY A 191 -2.17 -10.60 20.68
CA GLY A 191 -1.66 -9.60 21.63
C GLY A 191 -2.38 -8.27 21.46
N GLU A 192 -2.03 -7.57 20.39
CA GLU A 192 -2.54 -6.25 20.05
C GLU A 192 -3.51 -6.35 18.86
N PRO A 193 -4.62 -5.59 18.87
CA PRO A 193 -5.52 -5.52 17.73
C PRO A 193 -4.84 -4.84 16.53
N ALA A 194 -5.14 -5.31 15.31
CA ALA A 194 -4.52 -4.80 14.09
C ALA A 194 -5.42 -3.79 13.36
N ALA A 195 -4.81 -2.77 12.75
CA ALA A 195 -5.45 -1.93 11.74
C ALA A 195 -5.15 -2.47 10.34
N LEU A 196 -6.17 -2.51 9.48
CA LEU A 196 -6.04 -2.99 8.11
C LEU A 196 -6.63 -1.96 7.15
N LEU A 197 -5.90 -1.64 6.08
CA LEU A 197 -6.43 -1.01 4.86
C LEU A 197 -6.29 -2.00 3.69
N LEU A 198 -7.41 -2.31 3.05
CA LEU A 198 -7.50 -3.33 2.01
C LEU A 198 -8.02 -2.70 0.73
N SER A 199 -7.30 -2.90 -0.38
CA SER A 199 -7.70 -2.43 -1.71
C SER A 199 -9.04 -3.04 -2.17
N PRO A 200 -9.71 -2.45 -3.18
CA PRO A 200 -10.83 -3.09 -3.86
C PRO A 200 -10.48 -4.45 -4.44
N ARG A 201 -11.46 -5.35 -4.57
CA ARG A 201 -11.29 -6.65 -5.27
C ARG A 201 -11.19 -6.46 -6.78
N ILE A 202 -11.94 -5.50 -7.32
CA ILE A 202 -11.95 -5.19 -8.75
C ILE A 202 -11.25 -3.85 -8.97
N ALA A 203 -10.20 -3.89 -9.79
CA ALA A 203 -9.47 -2.70 -10.19
C ALA A 203 -10.42 -1.70 -10.87
N SER A 204 -10.27 -0.44 -10.47
CA SER A 204 -11.06 0.66 -11.03
C SER A 204 -10.27 1.29 -12.16
N ALA A 205 -10.57 0.92 -13.40
CA ALA A 205 -9.97 1.51 -14.59
C ALA A 205 -11.06 2.10 -15.50
N MET A 206 -10.76 3.25 -16.10
CA MET A 206 -11.63 3.82 -17.14
C MET A 206 -11.62 2.92 -18.39
N PRO A 207 -12.80 2.55 -18.94
CA PRO A 207 -12.85 1.84 -20.22
C PRO A 207 -12.21 2.69 -21.33
N GLY A 208 -11.16 2.16 -21.97
CA GLY A 208 -10.49 2.81 -23.10
C GLY A 208 -9.33 3.74 -22.77
N VAL A 209 -8.97 3.92 -21.49
CA VAL A 209 -7.69 4.53 -21.10
C VAL A 209 -6.69 3.38 -20.90
N GLU A 210 -5.71 3.26 -21.80
CA GLU A 210 -4.58 2.36 -21.57
C GLU A 210 -3.93 2.75 -20.24
N SER A 211 -3.71 1.76 -19.36
CA SER A 211 -3.08 1.98 -18.05
C SER A 211 -1.67 2.54 -18.25
N MET A 212 -1.54 3.87 -18.37
CA MET A 212 -0.27 4.56 -18.59
C MET A 212 0.64 4.59 -17.35
N GLY A 213 0.35 3.77 -16.33
CA GLY A 213 1.22 3.58 -15.17
C GLY A 213 1.06 2.17 -14.59
N ASN A 214 2.17 1.46 -14.43
CA ASN A 214 2.27 0.11 -13.86
C ASN A 214 2.04 0.09 -12.32
N GLY A 215 1.12 0.88 -11.78
CA GLY A 215 0.89 0.99 -10.33
C GLY A 215 -0.58 0.85 -9.94
N GLY A 216 -0.84 0.28 -8.77
CA GLY A 216 -2.16 0.08 -8.20
C GLY A 216 -2.85 1.42 -7.91
N GLN A 217 -4.10 1.55 -8.35
CA GLN A 217 -4.90 2.77 -8.14
C GLN A 217 -5.10 3.06 -6.65
N PHE A 218 -5.24 2.02 -5.82
CA PHE A 218 -5.38 2.14 -4.37
C PHE A 218 -4.13 2.77 -3.75
N THR A 219 -2.95 2.19 -3.97
CA THR A 219 -1.68 2.78 -3.52
C THR A 219 -1.48 4.18 -4.06
N TYR A 220 -1.90 4.46 -5.30
CA TYR A 220 -1.75 5.80 -5.85
C TYR A 220 -2.56 6.84 -5.06
N PHE A 221 -3.80 6.53 -4.67
CA PHE A 221 -4.59 7.41 -3.82
C PHE A 221 -3.97 7.60 -2.43
N LEU A 222 -3.40 6.55 -1.82
CA LEU A 222 -2.76 6.65 -0.51
C LEU A 222 -1.50 7.52 -0.53
N THR A 223 -0.86 7.66 -1.69
CA THR A 223 0.47 8.29 -1.81
C THR A 223 0.42 9.66 -2.48
N ALA A 224 -0.50 9.85 -3.43
CA ALA A 224 -0.68 11.03 -4.28
C ALA A 224 -2.18 11.19 -4.69
N PRO A 225 -3.06 11.53 -3.73
CA PRO A 225 -4.52 11.50 -3.90
C PRO A 225 -5.08 12.37 -5.03
N MET A 226 -4.52 13.57 -5.26
CA MET A 226 -5.01 14.46 -6.32
C MET A 226 -4.65 13.92 -7.71
N GLN A 227 -3.42 13.47 -7.89
CA GLN A 227 -2.98 12.87 -9.15
C GLN A 227 -3.73 11.56 -9.43
N ALA A 228 -4.00 10.77 -8.40
CA ALA A 228 -4.83 9.57 -8.50
C ALA A 228 -6.27 9.89 -8.91
N PHE A 229 -6.87 10.95 -8.35
CA PHE A 229 -8.19 11.43 -8.76
C PHE A 229 -8.22 11.84 -10.23
N CYS A 230 -7.26 12.65 -10.68
CA CYS A 230 -7.16 13.08 -12.08
C CYS A 230 -7.01 11.88 -13.03
N GLN A 231 -6.15 10.92 -12.69
CA GLN A 231 -5.98 9.70 -13.49
C GLN A 231 -7.28 8.90 -13.57
N LEU A 232 -7.97 8.69 -12.43
CA LEU A 232 -9.22 7.94 -12.39
C LEU A 232 -10.33 8.62 -13.20
N ALA A 233 -10.42 9.94 -13.12
CA ALA A 233 -11.40 10.74 -13.87
C ALA A 233 -11.08 10.83 -15.38
N GLY A 234 -9.94 10.28 -15.83
CA GLY A 234 -9.51 10.28 -17.23
C GLY A 234 -9.03 11.65 -17.72
N ILE A 235 -8.47 12.47 -16.82
CA ILE A 235 -7.93 13.78 -17.18
C ILE A 235 -6.53 13.57 -17.76
N THR A 236 -6.41 13.67 -19.08
CA THR A 236 -5.16 13.45 -19.83
C THR A 236 -4.55 14.73 -20.41
N SER A 237 -5.27 15.87 -20.32
CA SER A 237 -4.82 17.17 -20.79
C SER A 237 -4.15 17.96 -19.67
N ASP A 238 -3.28 18.91 -20.03
CA ASP A 238 -2.72 19.88 -19.11
C ASP A 238 -3.86 20.67 -18.45
N ILE A 239 -4.07 20.43 -17.16
CA ILE A 239 -5.00 21.18 -16.32
C ILE A 239 -4.36 22.56 -16.11
N ASP A 240 -5.16 23.62 -16.24
CA ASP A 240 -4.73 24.96 -15.90
C ASP A 240 -4.19 25.02 -14.46
N SER A 241 -3.08 25.74 -14.26
CA SER A 241 -2.36 25.76 -12.98
C SER A 241 -3.21 26.26 -11.82
N ASP A 242 -4.06 27.27 -12.05
CA ASP A 242 -4.91 27.84 -11.01
C ASP A 242 -6.05 26.86 -10.67
N THR A 243 -6.59 26.18 -11.67
CA THR A 243 -7.61 25.13 -11.51
C THR A 243 -7.08 23.95 -10.69
N TYR A 244 -5.86 23.50 -10.98
CA TYR A 244 -5.19 22.42 -10.24
C TYR A 244 -4.86 22.86 -8.80
N ALA A 245 -4.33 24.07 -8.61
CA ALA A 245 -4.06 24.61 -7.28
C ALA A 245 -5.33 24.75 -6.44
N ASN A 246 -6.45 25.15 -7.04
CA ASN A 246 -7.74 25.17 -6.37
C ASN A 246 -8.21 23.76 -5.97
N ALA A 247 -8.00 22.75 -6.83
CA ALA A 247 -8.31 21.36 -6.52
C ALA A 247 -7.48 20.84 -5.32
N GLU A 248 -6.18 21.12 -5.30
CA GLU A 248 -5.29 20.79 -4.17
C GLU A 248 -5.77 21.47 -2.88
N ASN A 249 -6.22 22.73 -2.92
CA ASN A 249 -6.76 23.43 -1.75
C ASN A 249 -8.07 22.80 -1.24
N ILE A 250 -8.95 22.36 -2.14
CA ILE A 250 -10.18 21.64 -1.76
C ILE A 250 -9.81 20.33 -1.07
N LEU A 251 -8.87 19.57 -1.63
CA LEU A 251 -8.40 18.32 -1.05
C LEU A 251 -7.74 18.54 0.32
N PHE A 252 -6.86 19.52 0.43
CA PHE A 252 -6.20 19.88 1.69
C PHE A 252 -7.23 20.20 2.79
N SER A 253 -8.18 21.08 2.48
CA SER A 253 -9.27 21.45 3.42
C SER A 253 -10.12 20.25 3.81
N ALA A 254 -10.36 19.31 2.88
CA ALA A 254 -11.09 18.09 3.16
C ALA A 254 -10.34 17.18 4.14
N LEU A 255 -9.03 16.99 3.94
CA LEU A 255 -8.21 16.15 4.81
C LEU A 255 -8.11 16.73 6.24
N GLU A 256 -8.00 18.05 6.38
CA GLU A 256 -8.05 18.72 7.69
C GLU A 256 -9.40 18.47 8.40
N GLN A 257 -10.51 18.59 7.65
CA GLN A 257 -11.83 18.31 8.19
C GLN A 257 -11.99 16.84 8.60
N TYR A 258 -11.44 15.89 7.84
CA TYR A 258 -11.50 14.47 8.19
C TYR A 258 -10.71 14.18 9.46
N GLU A 259 -9.55 14.84 9.64
CA GLU A 259 -8.74 14.76 10.86
C GLU A 259 -9.49 15.29 12.08
N GLU A 260 -10.13 16.45 11.95
CA GLU A 260 -10.94 17.05 13.02
C GLU A 260 -12.08 16.11 13.44
N ILE A 261 -12.80 15.53 12.46
CA ILE A 261 -13.87 14.57 12.72
C ILE A 261 -13.36 13.35 13.49
N LEU A 262 -12.23 12.76 13.07
CA LEU A 262 -11.66 11.59 13.74
C LEU A 262 -11.17 11.93 15.15
N SER A 263 -10.49 13.05 15.32
CA SER A 263 -9.89 13.48 16.59
C SER A 263 -10.94 13.84 17.65
N THR A 264 -12.12 14.26 17.22
CA THR A 264 -13.25 14.61 18.10
C THR A 264 -14.31 13.51 18.21
N SER A 265 -14.12 12.38 17.50
CA SER A 265 -15.08 11.28 17.45
C SER A 265 -15.19 10.56 18.80
N VAL A 266 -16.37 10.66 19.43
CA VAL A 266 -16.68 9.88 20.64
C VAL A 266 -16.82 8.41 20.25
N GLY A 267 -16.04 7.53 20.88
CA GLY A 267 -16.09 6.10 20.63
C GLY A 267 -15.30 5.65 19.39
N LEU A 268 -14.32 6.44 18.94
CA LEU A 268 -13.32 5.96 17.98
C LEU A 268 -12.67 4.68 18.52
N ASN A 269 -12.56 3.65 17.67
CA ASN A 269 -11.91 2.40 18.07
C ASN A 269 -10.48 2.67 18.56
N ILE A 270 -10.08 1.99 19.64
CA ILE A 270 -8.78 2.18 20.29
C ILE A 270 -7.60 2.00 19.33
N VAL A 271 -7.72 1.11 18.34
CA VAL A 271 -6.71 0.87 17.30
C VAL A 271 -6.45 2.15 16.52
N TRP A 272 -7.52 2.82 16.05
CA TRP A 272 -7.40 4.08 15.35
C TRP A 272 -6.90 5.19 16.28
N GLY A 273 -7.32 5.19 17.54
CA GLY A 273 -6.83 6.12 18.56
C GLY A 273 -5.32 6.00 18.83
N GLN A 274 -4.74 4.80 18.75
CA GLN A 274 -3.30 4.56 18.88
C GLN A 274 -2.51 4.97 17.63
N ILE A 275 -3.12 4.87 16.44
CA ILE A 275 -2.44 5.12 15.16
C ILE A 275 -2.47 6.60 14.77
N LEU A 276 -3.57 7.31 15.02
CA LEU A 276 -3.74 8.72 14.62
C LEU A 276 -2.68 9.71 15.15
N PRO A 277 -2.06 9.50 16.32
CA PRO A 277 -0.94 10.35 16.75
C PRO A 277 0.28 10.28 15.82
N ASP A 278 0.48 9.17 15.09
CA ASP A 278 1.56 9.08 14.11
C ASP A 278 1.20 9.88 12.85
N PRO A 279 2.01 10.87 12.45
CA PRO A 279 1.70 11.78 11.34
C PRO A 279 1.67 11.09 9.97
N PHE A 280 2.49 10.06 9.76
CA PHE A 280 2.54 9.31 8.50
C PHE A 280 1.33 8.37 8.40
N LEU A 281 1.04 7.63 9.46
CA LEU A 281 -0.08 6.70 9.46
C LEU A 281 -1.42 7.44 9.44
N ARG A 282 -1.54 8.56 10.18
CA ARG A 282 -2.69 9.46 10.09
C ARG A 282 -2.90 9.95 8.66
N ARG A 283 -1.85 10.41 7.98
CA ARG A 283 -1.93 10.84 6.57
C ARG A 283 -2.47 9.73 5.67
N LEU A 284 -2.02 8.49 5.85
CA LEU A 284 -2.53 7.34 5.10
C LEU A 284 -4.02 7.10 5.37
N ILE A 285 -4.48 7.20 6.63
CA ILE A 285 -5.90 7.04 7.00
C ILE A 285 -6.77 8.13 6.34
N LEU A 286 -6.35 9.39 6.40
CA LEU A 286 -7.11 10.50 5.80
C LEU A 286 -7.22 10.34 4.27
N ARG A 287 -6.13 9.94 3.62
CA ARG A 287 -6.09 9.64 2.19
C ARG A 287 -6.91 8.40 1.83
N PHE A 288 -6.96 7.40 2.72
CA PHE A 288 -7.86 6.25 2.57
C PHE A 288 -9.33 6.65 2.61
N ILE A 289 -9.73 7.53 3.53
CA ILE A 289 -11.12 8.05 3.59
C ILE A 289 -11.48 8.74 2.28
N PHE A 290 -10.59 9.60 1.77
CA PHE A 290 -10.75 10.25 0.47
C PHE A 290 -10.86 9.22 -0.66
N CYS A 291 -9.93 8.27 -0.75
CA CYS A 291 -9.91 7.18 -1.72
C CYS A 291 -11.23 6.41 -1.77
N ARG A 292 -11.71 5.98 -0.60
CA ARG A 292 -12.96 5.23 -0.46
C ARG A 292 -14.16 6.04 -0.94
N ALA A 293 -14.21 7.33 -0.61
CA ALA A 293 -15.28 8.22 -1.07
C ALA A 293 -15.24 8.43 -2.59
N VAL A 294 -14.05 8.64 -3.17
CA VAL A 294 -13.90 8.78 -4.61
C VAL A 294 -14.39 7.53 -5.34
N PHE A 295 -13.96 6.33 -4.92
CA PHE A 295 -14.46 5.08 -5.51
C PHE A 295 -15.96 4.89 -5.34
N PHE A 296 -16.49 5.24 -4.16
CA PHE A 296 -17.93 5.18 -3.90
C PHE A 296 -18.74 6.00 -4.88
N TYR A 297 -18.33 7.24 -5.18
CA TYR A 297 -19.05 8.08 -6.12
C TYR A 297 -18.72 7.77 -7.58
N PHE A 298 -17.54 7.23 -7.87
CA PHE A 298 -17.12 6.91 -9.24
C PHE A 298 -17.86 5.69 -9.81
N HIS A 299 -18.08 4.66 -9.01
CA HIS A 299 -18.77 3.45 -9.47
C HIS A 299 -20.29 3.57 -9.38
N ALA A 300 -20.99 3.17 -10.44
CA ALA A 300 -22.45 3.19 -10.50
C ALA A 300 -23.10 2.09 -9.64
N GLU A 301 -22.42 0.95 -9.52
CA GLU A 301 -22.95 -0.29 -8.95
C GLU A 301 -22.80 -0.35 -7.42
N GLU A 302 -23.80 -0.91 -6.75
CA GLU A 302 -23.84 -1.06 -5.28
C GLU A 302 -22.95 -2.20 -4.76
N HIS A 303 -22.21 -2.89 -5.63
CA HIS A 303 -21.36 -4.00 -5.24
C HIS A 303 -20.11 -3.48 -4.51
N GLY A 304 -19.99 -3.82 -3.22
CA GLY A 304 -18.86 -3.42 -2.37
C GLY A 304 -17.49 -3.94 -2.81
N GLU A 305 -17.42 -4.74 -3.88
CA GLU A 305 -16.19 -5.27 -4.48
C GLU A 305 -15.30 -4.17 -5.09
N HIS A 306 -15.89 -3.04 -5.48
CA HIS A 306 -15.18 -1.88 -6.01
C HIS A 306 -14.67 -0.90 -4.95
N LEU A 307 -14.98 -1.16 -3.67
CA LEU A 307 -14.63 -0.25 -2.59
C LEU A 307 -13.45 -0.79 -1.77
N PRO A 308 -12.48 0.06 -1.43
CA PRO A 308 -11.49 -0.31 -0.43
C PRO A 308 -12.18 -0.42 0.93
N SER A 309 -11.68 -1.34 1.77
CA SER A 309 -12.24 -1.59 3.09
C SER A 309 -11.18 -1.47 4.17
N CYS A 310 -11.61 -1.25 5.41
CA CYS A 310 -10.72 -1.18 6.56
C CYS A 310 -11.28 -1.96 7.74
N LEU A 311 -10.39 -2.43 8.60
CA LEU A 311 -10.72 -3.03 9.89
C LEU A 311 -9.83 -2.43 10.98
N PRO A 312 -10.37 -2.12 12.17
CA PRO A 312 -11.80 -2.05 12.49
C PRO A 312 -12.55 -1.02 11.63
N SER A 313 -13.88 -1.08 11.52
CA SER A 313 -14.60 -0.08 10.73
C SER A 313 -14.40 1.33 11.29
N LEU A 314 -14.18 2.29 10.39
CA LEU A 314 -14.15 3.72 10.74
C LEU A 314 -15.56 4.22 11.09
N PRO A 315 -15.69 5.30 11.90
CA PRO A 315 -16.99 5.85 12.29
C PRO A 315 -17.84 6.30 11.09
N GLU A 316 -19.17 6.29 11.26
CA GLU A 316 -20.13 6.73 10.22
C GLU A 316 -19.94 8.21 9.83
N SER A 317 -19.38 9.03 10.72
CA SER A 317 -19.05 10.44 10.44
C SER A 317 -18.05 10.62 9.30
N VAL A 318 -17.26 9.59 8.97
CA VAL A 318 -16.34 9.54 7.83
C VAL A 318 -16.74 8.50 6.78
N SER A 319 -18.02 8.09 6.76
CA SER A 319 -18.57 7.27 5.67
C SER A 319 -18.68 8.09 4.38
N PRO A 320 -18.63 7.46 3.19
CA PRO A 320 -18.83 8.17 1.92
C PRO A 320 -20.13 8.97 1.84
N ASN A 321 -21.18 8.54 2.56
CA ASN A 321 -22.49 9.18 2.60
C ASN A 321 -22.54 10.40 3.53
N ALA A 322 -21.60 10.54 4.48
CA ALA A 322 -21.55 11.69 5.35
C ALA A 322 -21.33 12.98 4.54
N LYS A 323 -22.07 14.04 4.89
CA LYS A 323 -22.05 15.32 4.15
C LYS A 323 -20.64 15.93 4.05
N ALA A 324 -19.88 15.85 5.14
CA ALA A 324 -18.49 16.34 5.20
C ALA A 324 -17.57 15.60 4.22
N ILE A 325 -17.83 14.32 3.95
CA ILE A 325 -17.04 13.51 3.01
C ILE A 325 -17.53 13.71 1.57
N LYS A 326 -18.85 13.78 1.36
CA LYS A 326 -19.45 13.97 0.03
C LYS A 326 -19.10 15.31 -0.62
N THR A 327 -19.16 16.39 0.17
CA THR A 327 -19.08 17.76 -0.36
C THR A 327 -17.76 18.04 -1.08
N PRO A 328 -16.58 17.69 -0.54
CA PRO A 328 -15.32 17.89 -1.26
C PRO A 328 -15.22 17.10 -2.56
N ILE A 329 -15.75 15.88 -2.63
CA ILE A 329 -15.72 15.07 -3.87
C ILE A 329 -16.53 15.75 -4.98
N LEU A 330 -17.71 16.28 -4.63
CA LEU A 330 -18.54 17.04 -5.56
C LEU A 330 -17.81 18.30 -6.04
N LEU A 331 -17.26 19.10 -5.11
CA LEU A 331 -16.53 20.33 -5.44
C LEU A 331 -15.32 20.05 -6.34
N LEU A 332 -14.56 18.98 -6.09
CA LEU A 332 -13.45 18.56 -6.95
C LEU A 332 -13.93 18.19 -8.35
N ALA A 333 -15.00 17.40 -8.44
CA ALA A 333 -15.54 16.96 -9.71
C ALA A 333 -16.17 18.12 -10.52
N GLU A 334 -16.71 19.14 -9.86
CA GLU A 334 -17.20 20.37 -10.49
C GLU A 334 -16.04 21.26 -10.95
N ASN A 335 -15.04 21.49 -10.08
CA ASN A 335 -13.85 22.29 -10.37
C ASN A 335 -13.08 21.74 -11.59
N LEU A 336 -12.97 20.42 -11.68
CA LEU A 336 -12.27 19.73 -12.77
C LEU A 336 -13.18 19.38 -13.96
N VAL A 337 -14.46 19.77 -13.92
CA VAL A 337 -15.43 19.56 -15.01
C VAL A 337 -15.59 18.07 -15.39
N VAL A 338 -15.53 17.20 -14.38
CA VAL A 338 -15.69 15.73 -14.49
C VAL A 338 -16.88 15.19 -13.70
N SER A 339 -17.80 16.06 -13.27
CA SER A 339 -18.99 15.68 -12.47
C SER A 339 -19.86 14.61 -13.12
N ASN A 340 -19.90 14.55 -14.46
CA ASN A 340 -20.62 13.53 -15.21
C ASN A 340 -20.02 12.11 -15.09
N ARG A 341 -18.82 11.97 -14.52
CA ARG A 341 -18.16 10.68 -14.22
C ARG A 341 -18.52 10.13 -12.85
N PHE A 342 -19.20 10.92 -12.02
CA PHE A 342 -19.51 10.59 -10.65
C PHE A 342 -21.03 10.58 -10.40
N HIS A 343 -21.45 9.78 -9.44
CA HIS A 343 -22.85 9.48 -9.14
C HIS A 343 -23.23 9.98 -7.74
N PHE A 344 -23.53 11.27 -7.61
CA PHE A 344 -23.83 11.91 -6.32
C PHE A 344 -25.28 11.75 -5.82
N GLY A 345 -26.08 10.86 -6.41
CA GLY A 345 -27.43 10.57 -5.91
C GLY A 345 -27.44 10.06 -4.47
N ASN A 346 -28.57 10.16 -3.76
CA ASN A 346 -28.69 9.54 -2.44
C ASN A 346 -28.68 8.02 -2.62
N ARG A 347 -27.62 7.37 -2.16
CA ARG A 347 -27.46 5.92 -2.12
C ARG A 347 -27.69 5.48 -0.68
N THR A 348 -28.78 4.75 -0.45
CA THR A 348 -29.18 4.25 0.88
C THR A 348 -28.32 3.10 1.33
#